data_AF-A0AAD4E1R0-F1
#
_entry.id   AF-A0AAD4E1R0-F1
#
_cell.length_a   1.000
_cell.length_b   1.000
_cell.length_c   1.000
_cell.angle_alpha   90.00
_cell.angle_beta   90.00
_cell.angle_gamma   90.00
#
_symmetry.space_group_name_H-M   'P 1'
#
loop_
_entity.id
_entity.type
_entity.pdbx_description
1 polymer ?
#
loop_
_entity_poly.entity_id
_entity_poly.type
_entity_poly.pdbx_seq_one_letter_code
_entity_poly.pdbx_strand_id
1 'polypeptide(L)'
;VFEDAGPYLRETLHIPPYKEINLCALPDPPEGEKPNQPYPILIKLAIYGSPNKQLTLQEIYTALEDRFEWFKARRNEKAWKNSIRHNLSLNKVFKHVPRAITEPGKGSYWQLD
;
A
#
# COMPACT_ATOMS: atom_id res chain seq x y z
N VAL A 1 -19.83 -4.58 10.37
CA VAL A 1 -18.95 -3.74 11.22
C VAL A 1 -17.56 -4.23 10.93
N PHE A 2 -16.79 -3.43 10.20
CA PHE A 2 -15.46 -3.82 9.80
C PHE A 2 -14.58 -3.78 11.06
N GLU A 3 -13.97 -4.90 11.43
CA GLU A 3 -12.93 -4.87 12.45
C GLU A 3 -11.79 -4.05 11.89
N ASP A 4 -11.46 -2.96 12.57
CA ASP A 4 -10.34 -2.10 12.25
C ASP A 4 -9.11 -2.96 11.92
N ALA A 5 -8.54 -2.83 10.72
CA ALA A 5 -7.30 -3.54 10.37
C ALA A 5 -6.10 -3.02 11.18
N GLY A 6 -6.28 -1.89 11.88
CA GLY A 6 -5.29 -1.22 12.71
C GLY A 6 -4.64 -2.13 13.75
N PRO A 7 -5.39 -2.72 14.70
CA PRO A 7 -4.85 -3.65 15.70
C PRO A 7 -4.00 -4.77 15.09
N TYR A 8 -4.49 -5.45 14.05
CA TYR A 8 -3.74 -6.53 13.39
C TYR A 8 -2.43 -6.04 12.76
N LEU A 9 -2.46 -4.91 12.04
CA LEU A 9 -1.27 -4.32 11.43
C LEU A 9 -0.27 -3.87 12.49
N ARG A 10 -0.79 -3.32 13.60
CA ARG A 10 0.01 -2.83 14.72
C ARG A 10 0.77 -3.96 15.39
N GLU A 11 0.09 -5.06 15.70
CA GLU A 11 0.67 -6.25 16.31
C GLU A 11 1.69 -6.90 15.37
N THR A 12 1.29 -7.17 14.13
CA THR A 12 2.14 -7.86 13.14
C THR A 12 3.44 -7.11 12.86
N LEU A 13 3.38 -5.78 12.83
CA LEU A 13 4.52 -4.92 12.47
C LEU A 13 5.18 -4.27 13.68
N HIS A 14 4.77 -4.63 14.90
CA HIS A 14 5.28 -4.07 16.16
C HIS A 14 5.27 -2.53 16.18
N ILE A 15 4.20 -1.90 15.68
CA ILE A 15 4.09 -0.43 15.59
C ILE A 15 3.62 0.13 16.94
N PRO A 16 4.37 1.03 17.60
CA PRO A 16 3.96 1.60 18.89
C PRO A 16 2.64 2.38 18.81
N PRO A 17 1.77 2.38 19.84
CA PRO A 17 0.40 2.91 19.79
C PRO A 17 0.33 4.39 19.38
N TYR A 18 1.34 5.18 19.70
CA TYR A 18 1.45 6.60 19.36
C TYR A 18 1.89 6.86 17.92
N LYS A 19 2.39 5.84 17.20
CA LYS A 19 2.83 5.95 15.81
C LYS A 19 1.67 5.57 14.89
N GLU A 20 1.49 6.38 13.85
CA GLU A 20 0.53 6.12 12.79
C GLU A 20 0.89 4.87 11.99
N ILE A 21 -0.12 4.15 11.52
CA ILE A 21 0.04 2.95 10.69
C ILE A 21 0.06 3.40 9.23
N ASN A 22 1.26 3.60 8.70
CA ASN A 22 1.50 3.99 7.31
C ASN A 22 2.88 3.48 6.85
N LEU A 23 3.28 3.79 5.62
CA LEU A 23 4.58 3.36 5.08
C LEU A 23 5.78 3.94 5.86
N CYS A 24 5.62 5.09 6.53
CA CYS A 24 6.65 5.69 7.40
C CYS A 24 6.76 4.97 8.76
N ALA A 25 5.84 4.05 9.07
CA ALA A 25 5.96 3.17 10.21
C ALA A 25 7.13 2.18 10.06
N LEU A 26 7.46 1.79 8.82
CA LEU A 26 8.51 0.85 8.50
C LEU A 26 9.92 1.46 8.65
N PRO A 27 10.92 0.65 9.07
CA PRO A 27 12.32 1.06 9.07
C PRO A 27 12.79 1.32 7.64
N ASP A 28 13.78 2.20 7.51
CA ASP A 28 14.44 2.44 6.22
C ASP A 28 15.23 1.19 5.79
N PRO A 29 15.14 0.78 4.51
CA PRO A 29 16.03 -0.24 3.98
C PRO A 29 17.47 0.28 3.91
N PRO A 30 18.48 -0.62 3.76
CA PRO A 30 19.82 -0.20 3.38
C PRO A 30 19.82 0.65 2.11
N GLU A 31 20.84 1.48 1.94
CA GLU A 31 20.93 2.40 0.81
C GLU A 31 20.84 1.64 -0.53
N GLY A 32 19.93 2.07 -1.39
CA GLY A 32 19.71 1.46 -2.70
C GLY A 32 19.05 0.08 -2.67
N GLU A 33 18.63 -0.43 -1.51
CA GLU A 33 17.96 -1.73 -1.37
C GLU A 33 16.44 -1.61 -1.24
N LYS A 34 15.75 -2.70 -1.60
CA LYS A 34 14.30 -2.80 -1.50
C LYS A 34 13.91 -3.01 -0.03
N PRO A 35 12.78 -2.45 0.44
CA PRO A 35 12.21 -2.83 1.74
C PRO A 35 12.07 -4.35 1.90
N ASN A 36 12.46 -4.85 3.07
CA ASN A 36 12.42 -6.28 3.42
C ASN A 36 10.97 -6.82 3.53
N GLN A 37 10.00 -5.92 3.64
CA GLN A 37 8.61 -6.24 3.82
C GLN A 37 8.01 -6.76 2.50
N PRO A 38 7.18 -7.81 2.55
CA PRO A 38 6.57 -8.36 1.35
C PRO A 38 5.54 -7.38 0.78
N TYR A 39 5.29 -7.46 -0.53
CA TYR A 39 4.37 -6.53 -1.22
C TYR A 39 2.99 -6.41 -0.57
N PRO A 40 2.32 -7.47 -0.08
CA PRO A 40 1.05 -7.32 0.62
C PRO A 40 1.14 -6.37 1.83
N ILE A 41 2.23 -6.39 2.59
CA ILE A 41 2.41 -5.50 3.74
C ILE A 41 2.58 -4.05 3.29
N LEU A 42 3.41 -3.83 2.25
CA LEU A 42 3.60 -2.51 1.67
C LEU A 42 2.28 -1.92 1.15
N ILE A 43 1.49 -2.72 0.42
CA ILE A 43 0.18 -2.30 -0.10
C ILE A 43 -0.80 -2.02 1.05
N LYS A 44 -0.85 -2.88 2.08
CA LYS A 44 -1.70 -2.68 3.25
C LYS A 44 -1.42 -1.35 3.94
N LEU A 45 -0.14 -1.04 4.19
CA LEU A 45 0.26 0.20 4.82
C LEU A 45 0.02 1.43 3.94
N ALA A 46 0.18 1.31 2.62
CA ALA A 46 -0.15 2.40 1.70
C ALA A 46 -1.65 2.72 1.75
N ILE A 47 -2.51 1.70 1.61
CA ILE A 47 -3.97 1.87 1.63
C ILE A 47 -4.42 2.36 3.01
N TYR A 48 -4.00 1.69 4.09
CA TYR A 48 -4.40 2.05 5.44
C TYR A 48 -3.86 3.43 5.85
N GLY A 49 -2.66 3.81 5.41
CA GLY A 49 -2.10 5.14 5.68
C GLY A 49 -2.78 6.28 4.92
N SER A 50 -3.58 5.98 3.88
CA SER A 50 -4.28 7.01 3.12
C SER A 50 -5.42 7.65 3.94
N PRO A 51 -5.80 8.92 3.65
CA PRO A 51 -6.88 9.60 4.36
C PRO A 51 -8.22 8.85 4.28
N ASN A 52 -8.52 8.31 3.10
CA ASN A 52 -9.81 7.67 2.80
C ASN A 52 -9.78 6.14 2.92
N LYS A 53 -8.68 5.57 3.45
CA LYS A 53 -8.44 4.11 3.52
C LYS A 53 -8.63 3.38 2.19
N GLN A 54 -8.36 4.09 1.10
CA GLN A 54 -8.49 3.62 -0.27
C GLN A 54 -7.48 4.32 -1.17
N LEU A 55 -6.90 3.58 -2.10
CA LEU A 55 -6.00 4.12 -3.11
C LEU A 55 -6.24 3.42 -4.45
N THR A 56 -6.04 4.15 -5.53
CA THR A 56 -5.95 3.57 -6.87
C THR A 56 -4.62 2.87 -7.06
N LEU A 57 -4.55 2.02 -8.10
CA LEU A 57 -3.29 1.37 -8.48
C LEU A 57 -2.14 2.37 -8.71
N GLN A 58 -2.45 3.51 -9.33
CA GLN A 58 -1.45 4.55 -9.60
C GLN A 58 -1.00 5.23 -8.32
N GLU A 59 -1.91 5.52 -7.39
CA GLU A 59 -1.56 6.11 -6.10
C GLU A 59 -0.76 5.15 -5.21
N ILE A 60 -1.01 3.84 -5.30
CA ILE A 60 -0.17 2.83 -4.63
C ILE A 60 1.26 2.88 -5.17
N TYR A 61 1.45 2.99 -6.50
CA TYR A 61 2.80 3.15 -7.06
C TYR A 61 3.47 4.42 -6.53
N THR A 62 2.75 5.55 -6.58
CA THR A 62 3.26 6.84 -6.11
C THR A 62 3.62 6.80 -4.62
N ALA A 63 2.78 6.21 -3.76
CA ALA A 63 3.08 6.09 -2.33
C ALA A 63 4.37 5.30 -2.05
N LEU A 64 4.65 4.24 -2.83
CA LEU A 64 5.89 3.47 -2.71
C LEU A 64 7.10 4.22 -3.28
N GLU A 65 6.94 4.89 -4.42
CA GLU A 65 7.95 5.73 -5.06
C GLU A 65 8.32 6.94 -4.19
N ASP A 66 7.37 7.52 -3.45
CA ASP A 66 7.59 8.66 -2.55
C ASP A 66 8.28 8.24 -1.25
N ARG A 67 7.99 7.03 -0.74
CA ARG A 67 8.56 6.55 0.53
C ARG A 67 9.94 5.93 0.38
N PHE A 68 10.18 5.13 -0.65
CA PHE A 68 11.42 4.34 -0.76
C PHE A 68 12.15 4.60 -2.07
N GLU A 69 13.42 4.96 -1.94
CA GLU A 69 14.28 5.29 -3.08
C GLU A 69 14.41 4.16 -4.10
N TRP A 70 14.40 2.90 -3.64
CA TRP A 70 14.47 1.74 -4.53
C TRP A 70 13.35 1.72 -5.57
N PHE A 71 12.11 2.03 -5.17
CA PHE A 71 10.97 2.11 -6.08
C PHE A 71 11.06 3.35 -6.96
N LYS A 72 11.48 4.48 -6.40
CA LYS A 72 11.66 5.75 -7.12
C LYS A 72 12.66 5.63 -8.27
N ALA A 73 13.84 5.07 -7.99
CA ALA A 73 14.89 4.81 -8.97
C ALA A 73 14.42 3.85 -10.09
N ARG A 74 13.43 3.01 -9.79
CA ARG A 74 12.88 1.98 -10.68
C ARG A 74 11.47 2.29 -11.15
N ARG A 75 11.05 3.55 -11.13
CA ARG A 75 9.67 3.97 -11.49
C ARG A 75 9.21 3.50 -12.87
N ASN A 76 10.13 3.27 -13.80
CA ASN A 76 9.83 2.81 -15.16
C ASN A 76 9.84 1.28 -15.30
N GLU A 77 10.31 0.55 -14.29
CA GLU A 77 10.38 -0.90 -14.34
C GLU A 77 9.00 -1.54 -14.18
N LYS A 78 8.68 -2.45 -15.10
CA LYS A 78 7.40 -3.17 -15.09
C LYS A 78 7.37 -4.30 -14.06
N ALA A 79 8.53 -4.83 -13.66
CA ALA A 79 8.64 -6.03 -12.83
C ALA A 79 7.93 -5.87 -11.49
N TRP A 80 8.35 -4.89 -10.68
CA TRP A 80 7.74 -4.65 -9.37
C TRP A 80 6.28 -4.16 -9.50
N LYS A 81 5.96 -3.35 -10.51
CA LYS A 81 4.58 -2.92 -10.79
C LYS A 81 3.67 -4.11 -11.10
N ASN A 82 4.19 -5.12 -11.80
CA ASN A 82 3.46 -6.36 -12.07
C ASN A 82 3.26 -7.17 -10.77
N SER A 83 4.27 -7.22 -9.90
CA SER A 83 4.11 -7.83 -8.57
C SER A 83 3.05 -7.13 -7.73
N ILE A 84 2.94 -5.80 -7.77
CA ILE A 84 1.87 -5.07 -7.07
C ILE A 84 0.49 -5.46 -7.62
N ARG A 85 0.29 -5.42 -8.94
CA ARG A 85 -0.99 -5.83 -9.56
C ARG A 85 -1.36 -7.26 -9.23
N HIS A 86 -0.40 -8.17 -9.33
CA HIS A 86 -0.59 -9.57 -8.98
C HIS A 86 -1.05 -9.73 -7.52
N ASN A 87 -0.41 -9.04 -6.58
CA ASN A 87 -0.79 -9.13 -5.17
C ASN A 87 -2.18 -8.55 -4.87
N LEU A 88 -2.55 -7.46 -5.53
CA LEU A 88 -3.88 -6.86 -5.41
C LEU A 88 -4.99 -7.83 -5.86
N SER A 89 -4.77 -8.58 -6.94
CA SER A 89 -5.73 -9.58 -7.41
C SER A 89 -5.68 -10.90 -6.63
N LEU A 90 -4.50 -11.31 -6.15
CA LEU A 90 -4.30 -12.61 -5.51
C LEU A 90 -4.79 -12.63 -4.05
N ASN A 91 -4.51 -11.59 -3.28
CA ASN A 91 -4.80 -11.59 -1.84
C ASN A 91 -6.21 -11.05 -1.58
N LYS A 92 -7.07 -11.87 -0.98
CA LYS A 92 -8.47 -11.53 -0.68
C LYS A 92 -8.66 -10.30 0.19
N VAL A 93 -7.64 -9.94 0.98
CA VAL A 93 -7.63 -8.72 1.81
C VAL A 93 -7.68 -7.43 0.99
N PHE A 94 -7.42 -7.47 -0.32
CA PHE A 94 -7.55 -6.31 -1.18
C PHE A 94 -8.84 -6.41 -2.00
N LYS A 95 -9.77 -5.50 -1.73
CA LYS A 95 -11.02 -5.42 -2.48
C LYS A 95 -10.96 -4.33 -3.53
N HIS A 96 -11.41 -4.67 -4.74
CA HIS A 96 -11.53 -3.75 -5.85
C HIS A 96 -12.87 -3.03 -5.79
N VAL A 97 -12.85 -1.73 -5.59
CA VAL A 97 -14.05 -0.88 -5.40
C VAL A 97 -14.19 0.09 -6.58
N PRO A 98 -15.30 0.02 -7.34
CA PRO A 98 -15.52 0.93 -8.45
C PRO A 98 -15.63 2.38 -7.93
N ARG A 99 -15.14 3.33 -8.73
CA ARG A 99 -15.34 4.76 -8.46
C ARG A 99 -16.83 5.10 -8.58
N ALA A 100 -17.27 6.13 -7.84
CA ALA A 100 -18.59 6.67 -8.05
C ALA A 100 -18.71 7.24 -9.47
N ILE A 101 -19.90 7.14 -10.09
CA ILE A 101 -20.16 7.67 -11.44
C ILE A 101 -19.89 9.18 -11.49
N THR A 102 -20.06 9.86 -10.36
CA THR A 102 -19.82 11.30 -10.20
C THR A 102 -18.35 11.68 -10.06
N GLU A 103 -17.44 10.72 -9.89
CA GLU A 103 -16.00 10.96 -9.72
C GLU A 103 -15.24 10.56 -11.01
N PRO A 104 -15.01 11.50 -11.93
CA PRO A 104 -14.25 11.20 -13.15
C PRO A 104 -12.81 10.82 -12.81
N GLY A 105 -12.33 9.71 -13.37
CA GLY A 105 -10.97 9.24 -13.13
C GLY A 105 -10.67 7.88 -13.76
N LYS A 106 -9.39 7.57 -13.92
CA LYS A 106 -8.95 6.28 -14.45
C LYS A 106 -8.86 5.24 -13.33
N GLY A 107 -9.37 4.05 -13.61
CA GLY A 107 -9.24 2.87 -12.75
C GLY A 107 -10.12 2.92 -11.51
N SER A 108 -10.00 1.89 -10.68
CA SER A 108 -10.80 1.68 -9.48
C SER A 108 -9.98 1.92 -8.21
N TYR A 109 -10.67 2.05 -7.09
CA TYR A 109 -10.04 2.05 -5.78
C TYR A 109 -9.73 0.63 -5.31
N TRP A 110 -8.68 0.52 -4.51
CA TRP A 110 -8.35 -0.65 -3.73
C TRP A 110 -8.48 -0.29 -2.26
N GLN A 111 -9.19 -1.13 -1.53
CA GLN A 111 -9.42 -1.00 -0.10
C GLN A 111 -8.99 -2.29 0.60
N LEU A 112 -8.87 -2.23 1.93
CA LEU A 112 -8.75 -3.43 2.74
C LEU A 112 -10.14 -4.04 2.96
N ASP A 113 -10.22 -5.38 2.90
CA ASP A 113 -11.36 -6.21 3.35
C ASP A 113 -11.11 -6.81 4.75
#